data_AF-A0A3M9M0Q3-F1
#
_entry.id   AF-A0A3M9M0Q3-F1
#
_cell.length_a   1.000
_cell.length_b   1.000
_cell.length_c   1.000
_cell.angle_alpha   90.00
_cell.angle_beta   90.00
_cell.angle_gamma   90.00
#
_symmetry.space_group_name_H-M   'P 1'
#
loop_
_entity.id
_entity.type
_entity.pdbx_description
1 polymer ?
#
loop_
_entity_poly.entity_id
_entity_poly.type
_entity_poly.pdbx_seq_one_letter_code
_entity_poly.pdbx_strand_id
1 'polypeptide(L)'
;MLQVSLPKVHYWVRSLYDAGILEIVAEQRRKGRPIKRYRAVAEEFIIPAEKLPEDYFARVMRRSNAEMIDALAAAAPEWVISGDFRVSASSPTRGSQDRILREGARFGTTTHQSGCSLRITESEARELAEELRDLRDRWIARSDDESALDRYQLDIALAPMPD
;
A
#
# COMPACT_ATOMS: atom_id res chain seq x y z
N MET A 1 17.12 -11.73 2.96
CA MET A 1 17.36 -12.61 4.13
C MET A 1 16.75 -11.91 5.34
N LEU A 2 15.85 -12.54 6.11
CA LEU A 2 15.16 -11.89 7.23
C LEU A 2 16.19 -11.45 8.29
N GLN A 3 16.30 -10.15 8.55
CA GLN A 3 17.19 -9.58 9.58
C GLN A 3 16.58 -9.74 10.99
N VAL A 4 16.24 -10.97 11.38
CA VAL A 4 15.70 -11.29 12.71
C VAL A 4 16.46 -12.45 13.33
N SER A 5 16.64 -12.39 14.65
CA SER A 5 17.33 -13.46 15.39
C SER A 5 16.52 -14.76 15.35
N LEU A 6 17.23 -15.89 15.34
CA LEU A 6 16.62 -17.22 15.30
C LEU A 6 15.63 -17.48 16.46
N PRO A 7 15.90 -17.07 17.73
CA PRO A 7 14.92 -17.21 18.81
C PRO A 7 13.62 -16.45 18.55
N LYS A 8 13.71 -15.24 17.97
CA LYS A 8 12.53 -14.43 17.64
C LYS A 8 11.72 -15.06 16.52
N VAL A 9 12.37 -15.63 15.51
CA VAL A 9 11.69 -16.39 14.45
C VAL A 9 10.96 -17.61 15.04
N HIS A 10 11.64 -18.39 15.90
CA HIS A 10 11.03 -19.56 16.54
C HIS A 10 9.82 -19.18 17.42
N TYR A 11 9.91 -18.07 18.16
CA TYR A 11 8.80 -17.52 18.92
C TYR A 11 7.59 -17.24 18.02
N TRP A 12 7.76 -16.47 16.94
CA TRP A 12 6.66 -16.12 16.04
C TRP A 12 6.08 -17.32 15.29
N VAL A 13 6.92 -18.21 14.77
CA VAL A 13 6.44 -19.44 14.09
C VAL A 13 5.59 -20.27 15.03
N ARG A 14 6.01 -20.42 16.29
CA ARG A 14 5.21 -21.13 17.30
C ARG A 14 3.90 -20.41 17.58
N SER A 15 3.92 -19.11 17.82
CA SER A 15 2.68 -18.34 18.08
C SER A 15 1.69 -18.43 16.92
N LEU A 16 2.16 -18.36 15.67
CA LEU A 16 1.30 -18.46 14.48
C LEU A 16 0.77 -19.88 14.26
N TYR A 17 1.57 -20.91 14.54
CA TYR A 17 1.12 -22.31 14.51
C TYR A 17 0.08 -22.57 15.60
N ASP A 18 0.34 -22.13 16.83
CA ASP A 18 -0.57 -22.28 17.97
C ASP A 18 -1.89 -21.51 17.73
N ALA A 19 -1.85 -20.42 16.95
CA ALA A 19 -3.02 -19.66 16.52
C ALA A 19 -3.74 -20.26 15.28
N GLY A 20 -3.26 -21.37 14.72
CA GLY A 20 -3.86 -22.01 13.54
C GLY A 20 -3.65 -21.27 12.22
N ILE A 21 -2.75 -20.27 12.18
CA ILE A 21 -2.40 -19.52 10.98
C ILE A 21 -1.41 -20.32 10.11
N LEU A 22 -0.58 -21.13 10.76
CA LEU A 22 0.36 -22.02 10.10
C LEU A 22 0.04 -23.48 10.40
N GLU A 23 0.35 -24.36 9.45
CA GLU A 23 0.35 -25.81 9.63
C GLU A 23 1.70 -26.42 9.25
N ILE A 24 1.97 -27.63 9.73
CA ILE A 24 3.17 -28.39 9.37
C ILE A 24 2.84 -29.24 8.14
N VAL A 25 3.51 -28.94 7.03
CA VAL A 25 3.28 -29.66 5.75
C VAL A 25 4.30 -30.75 5.48
N ALA A 26 5.46 -30.71 6.16
CA ALA A 26 6.48 -31.76 6.06
C ALA A 26 7.44 -31.74 7.25
N GLU A 27 8.07 -32.88 7.50
CA GLU A 27 9.20 -33.00 8.41
C GLU A 27 10.41 -33.59 7.68
N GLN A 28 11.54 -32.89 7.73
CA GLN A 28 12.81 -33.34 7.15
C GLN A 28 13.72 -33.88 8.25
N ARG A 29 14.07 -35.16 8.16
CA ARG A 29 15.03 -35.78 9.07
C ARG A 29 16.43 -35.22 8.83
N ARG A 30 17.17 -34.97 9.92
CA ARG A 30 18.60 -34.63 9.93
C ARG A 30 19.25 -35.24 11.17
N LYS A 31 20.58 -35.30 11.23
CA LYS A 31 21.30 -35.74 12.43
C LYS A 31 20.91 -34.83 13.61
N GLY A 32 20.19 -35.36 14.58
CA GLY A 32 19.59 -34.59 15.69
C GLY A 32 18.09 -34.36 15.51
N ARG A 33 17.63 -33.13 15.74
CA ARG A 33 16.20 -32.78 15.73
C ARG A 33 15.67 -32.57 14.31
N PRO A 34 14.52 -33.16 13.93
CA PRO A 34 13.92 -32.94 12.61
C PRO A 34 13.58 -31.47 12.37
N ILE A 35 13.60 -31.05 11.10
CA ILE A 35 13.20 -29.71 10.66
C ILE A 35 11.75 -29.79 10.19
N LYS A 36 10.87 -28.99 10.80
CA LYS A 36 9.48 -28.82 10.37
C LYS A 36 9.41 -27.77 9.27
N ARG A 37 8.64 -28.06 8.20
CA ARG A 37 8.27 -27.09 7.17
C ARG A 37 6.86 -26.63 7.44
N TYR A 38 6.68 -25.30 7.49
CA TYR A 38 5.41 -24.66 7.76
C TYR A 38 4.86 -24.01 6.50
N ARG A 39 3.53 -23.95 6.39
CA ARG A 39 2.80 -23.20 5.36
C ARG A 39 1.63 -22.47 6.01
N ALA A 40 1.20 -21.35 5.44
CA ALA A 40 -0.06 -20.72 5.81
C ALA A 40 -1.25 -21.60 5.41
N VAL A 41 -2.26 -21.65 6.29
CA VAL A 41 -3.49 -22.44 6.08
C VAL A 41 -4.42 -21.81 5.04
N ALA A 42 -4.24 -20.52 4.77
CA ALA A 42 -5.03 -19.73 3.84
C ALA A 42 -4.13 -18.74 3.08
N GLU A 43 -4.61 -18.26 1.94
CA GLU A 43 -3.95 -17.24 1.12
C GLU A 43 -4.28 -15.82 1.61
N GLU A 44 -5.44 -15.66 2.27
CA GLU A 44 -5.91 -14.39 2.82
C GLU A 44 -6.43 -14.56 4.26
N PHE A 45 -6.21 -13.54 5.08
CA PHE A 45 -6.73 -13.47 6.45
C PHE A 45 -7.45 -12.14 6.65
N ILE A 46 -8.70 -12.20 7.08
CA ILE A 46 -9.49 -11.03 7.46
C ILE A 46 -9.31 -10.81 8.96
N ILE A 47 -8.69 -9.69 9.34
CA ILE A 47 -8.48 -9.32 10.74
C ILE A 47 -9.46 -8.21 11.11
N PRO A 48 -10.35 -8.43 12.10
CA PRO A 48 -11.25 -7.37 12.57
C PRO A 48 -10.45 -6.17 13.10
N ALA A 49 -10.83 -4.95 12.70
CA ALA A 49 -10.09 -3.73 13.00
C ALA A 49 -9.95 -3.49 14.50
N GLU A 50 -10.94 -3.88 15.31
CA GLU A 50 -10.95 -3.77 16.77
C GLU A 50 -9.92 -4.68 17.47
N LYS A 51 -9.32 -5.63 16.74
CA LYS A 51 -8.22 -6.47 17.24
C LYS A 51 -6.84 -5.88 16.93
N LEU A 52 -6.78 -4.83 16.12
CA LEU A 52 -5.55 -4.14 15.80
C LEU A 52 -5.24 -3.06 16.86
N PRO A 53 -3.95 -2.73 17.09
CA PRO A 53 -3.60 -1.57 17.90
C PRO A 53 -4.29 -0.30 17.36
N GLU A 54 -4.73 0.59 18.26
CA GLU A 54 -5.47 1.81 17.92
C GLU A 54 -4.76 2.68 16.86
N ASP A 55 -3.43 2.75 16.93
CA ASP A 55 -2.60 3.53 16.01
C ASP A 55 -2.15 2.74 14.76
N TYR A 56 -2.62 1.51 14.57
CA TYR A 56 -2.15 0.62 13.49
C TYR A 56 -2.30 1.26 12.11
N PHE A 57 -3.51 1.73 11.77
CA PHE A 57 -3.77 2.33 10.46
C PHE A 57 -2.98 3.64 10.28
N ALA A 58 -2.89 4.47 11.31
CA ALA A 58 -2.07 5.68 11.27
C ALA A 58 -0.58 5.38 11.02
N ARG A 59 -0.03 4.33 11.63
CA ARG A 59 1.34 3.87 11.35
C ARG A 59 1.50 3.36 9.91
N VAL A 60 0.55 2.56 9.44
CA VAL A 60 0.59 2.02 8.07
C VAL A 60 0.52 3.14 7.05
N MET A 61 -0.38 4.10 7.21
CA MET A 61 -0.49 5.28 6.33
C MET A 61 0.77 6.14 6.36
N ARG A 62 1.32 6.43 7.55
CA ARG A 62 2.59 7.18 7.66
C ARG A 62 3.74 6.48 6.93
N ARG A 63 3.83 5.15 7.05
CA ARG A 63 4.84 4.37 6.34
C ARG A 63 4.63 4.42 4.83
N SER A 64 3.40 4.19 4.35
CA SER A 64 3.07 4.25 2.91
C SER A 64 3.42 5.61 2.32
N ASN A 65 3.03 6.68 3.01
CA ASN A 65 3.34 8.05 2.60
C ASN A 65 4.84 8.33 2.56
N ALA A 66 5.60 7.82 3.55
CA ALA A 66 7.06 7.97 3.55
C ALA A 66 7.70 7.22 2.37
N GLU A 67 7.29 5.97 2.14
CA GLU A 67 7.76 5.16 0.99
C GLU A 67 7.42 5.84 -0.35
N MET A 68 6.23 6.43 -0.48
CA MET A 68 5.82 7.20 -1.64
C MET A 68 6.72 8.44 -1.83
N ILE A 69 6.95 9.22 -0.77
CA ILE A 69 7.81 10.42 -0.84
C ILE A 69 9.23 10.03 -1.25
N ASP A 70 9.78 8.96 -0.68
CA ASP A 70 11.12 8.47 -1.02
C ASP A 70 11.20 8.01 -2.48
N ALA A 71 10.18 7.28 -2.96
CA ALA A 71 10.09 6.85 -4.36
C ALA A 71 10.01 8.05 -5.32
N LEU A 72 9.21 9.06 -4.98
CA LEU A 72 9.08 10.30 -5.75
C LEU A 72 10.39 11.08 -5.77
N ALA A 73 11.07 11.21 -4.63
CA ALA A 73 12.36 11.90 -4.54
C ALA A 73 13.46 11.19 -5.34
N ALA A 74 13.46 9.86 -5.36
CA ALA A 74 14.42 9.08 -6.15
C ALA A 74 14.14 9.14 -7.65
N ALA A 75 12.87 9.06 -8.05
CA ALA A 75 12.46 9.00 -9.45
C ALA A 75 12.45 10.38 -10.13
N ALA A 76 12.11 11.43 -9.37
CA ALA A 76 11.94 12.78 -9.89
C ALA A 76 12.28 13.84 -8.81
N PRO A 77 13.56 14.02 -8.45
CA PRO A 77 13.97 14.96 -7.40
C PRO A 77 13.51 16.40 -7.68
N GLU A 78 13.49 16.81 -8.94
CA GLU A 78 12.97 18.13 -9.37
C GLU A 78 11.45 18.27 -9.15
N TRP A 79 10.72 17.17 -9.03
CA TRP A 79 9.28 17.16 -8.73
C TRP A 79 8.98 17.39 -7.25
N VAL A 80 9.93 17.06 -6.37
CA VAL A 80 9.85 17.34 -4.93
C VAL A 80 10.30 18.78 -4.62
N ILE A 81 11.27 19.31 -5.39
CA ILE A 81 11.94 20.58 -5.12
C ILE A 81 11.38 21.75 -5.94
N SER A 82 10.85 21.50 -7.15
CA SER A 82 10.54 22.55 -8.13
C SER A 82 9.26 22.37 -8.96
N GLY A 83 8.38 21.45 -8.58
CA GLY A 83 7.06 21.31 -9.21
C GLY A 83 6.19 22.55 -8.94
N ASP A 84 5.43 22.99 -9.95
CA ASP A 84 4.43 24.02 -9.76
C ASP A 84 3.13 23.36 -9.26
N PHE A 85 2.40 24.04 -8.37
CA PHE A 85 1.12 23.56 -7.86
C PHE A 85 0.00 24.26 -8.61
N ARG A 86 -0.82 23.49 -9.32
CA ARG A 86 -2.10 23.98 -9.83
C ARG A 86 -3.14 23.78 -8.74
N VAL A 87 -3.59 24.88 -8.16
CA VAL A 87 -4.76 24.90 -7.29
C VAL A 87 -5.94 25.45 -8.10
N SER A 88 -6.95 24.62 -8.34
CA SER A 88 -8.20 25.08 -8.94
C SER A 88 -9.26 25.24 -7.86
N ALA A 89 -9.53 26.49 -7.49
CA ALA A 89 -10.68 26.84 -6.66
C ALA A 89 -11.87 27.14 -7.59
N SER A 90 -12.56 26.09 -8.05
CA SER A 90 -13.77 26.26 -8.87
C SER A 90 -14.97 26.75 -8.03
N SER A 91 -14.91 26.55 -6.71
CA SER A 91 -15.83 27.14 -5.71
C SER A 91 -15.19 27.09 -4.31
N PRO A 92 -15.75 27.75 -3.28
CA PRO A 92 -15.25 27.66 -1.89
C PRO A 92 -15.15 26.25 -1.33
N THR A 93 -15.81 25.28 -1.97
CA THR A 93 -15.94 23.88 -1.51
C THR A 93 -15.49 22.87 -2.56
N ARG A 94 -14.92 23.35 -3.67
CA ARG A 94 -14.37 22.53 -4.75
C ARG A 94 -12.98 23.01 -5.06
N GLY A 95 -12.01 22.26 -4.54
CA GLY A 95 -10.60 22.44 -4.78
C GLY A 95 -10.03 21.19 -5.44
N SER A 96 -9.23 21.36 -6.48
CA SER A 96 -8.23 20.36 -6.86
C SER A 96 -6.85 20.94 -6.64
N GLN A 97 -5.92 20.06 -6.26
CA GLN A 97 -4.50 20.34 -6.26
C GLN A 97 -3.81 19.30 -7.11
N ASP A 98 -3.12 19.76 -8.15
CA ASP A 98 -2.29 18.94 -9.00
C ASP A 98 -0.87 19.46 -8.95
N ARG A 99 0.10 18.56 -8.86
CA ARG A 99 1.48 18.91 -9.16
C ARG A 99 1.68 18.85 -10.66
N ILE A 100 1.98 19.98 -11.26
CA ILE A 100 2.24 20.07 -12.69
C ILE A 100 3.75 20.17 -12.93
N LEU A 101 4.16 19.57 -14.04
CA LEU A 101 5.49 19.75 -14.58
C LEU A 101 5.70 21.21 -14.95
N ARG A 102 6.82 21.79 -14.53
CA ARG A 102 7.28 23.06 -15.10
C ARG A 102 7.57 22.87 -16.58
N GLU A 103 7.24 23.87 -17.38
CA GLU A 103 7.46 23.83 -18.82
C GLU A 103 8.94 23.54 -19.15
N GLY A 104 9.18 22.53 -19.99
CA GLY A 104 10.53 22.07 -20.37
C GLY A 104 11.12 20.96 -19.49
N ALA A 105 10.52 20.63 -18.34
CA ALA A 105 10.96 19.51 -17.52
C ALA A 105 10.59 18.16 -18.18
N ARG A 106 11.56 17.23 -18.22
CA ARG A 106 11.35 15.85 -18.67
C ARG A 106 11.77 14.90 -17.55
N PHE A 107 10.89 13.99 -17.15
CA PHE A 107 11.27 12.89 -16.26
C PHE A 107 11.53 11.62 -17.05
N GLY A 108 12.45 10.80 -16.54
CA GLY A 108 12.68 9.45 -17.05
C GLY A 108 11.59 8.45 -16.64
N THR A 109 10.62 8.86 -15.81
CA THR A 109 9.60 8.01 -15.20
C THR A 109 8.24 8.72 -15.15
N THR A 110 7.15 7.97 -15.24
CA THR A 110 5.79 8.51 -15.16
C THR A 110 5.42 8.74 -13.70
N THR A 111 5.18 10.00 -13.33
CA THR A 111 4.82 10.39 -11.97
C THR A 111 3.56 11.25 -11.98
N HIS A 112 2.59 10.92 -11.13
CA HIS A 112 1.34 11.65 -10.97
C HIS A 112 0.91 11.71 -9.50
N GLN A 113 0.56 12.90 -9.02
CA GLN A 113 -0.12 13.10 -7.74
C GLN A 113 -1.22 14.13 -7.96
N SER A 114 -2.44 13.73 -7.62
CA SER A 114 -3.60 14.58 -7.61
C SER A 114 -4.35 14.38 -6.30
N GLY A 115 -4.89 15.48 -5.78
CA GLY A 115 -5.82 15.46 -4.66
C GLY A 115 -6.99 16.38 -4.97
N CYS A 116 -8.19 15.98 -4.59
CA CYS A 116 -9.38 16.82 -4.76
C CYS A 116 -10.33 16.67 -3.59
N SER A 117 -11.21 17.66 -3.43
CA SER A 117 -12.36 17.59 -2.54
C SER A 117 -13.63 17.56 -3.37
N LEU A 118 -14.46 16.54 -3.12
CA LEU A 118 -15.70 16.29 -3.84
C LEU A 118 -16.90 16.53 -2.92
N ARG A 119 -17.95 17.12 -3.46
CA ARG A 119 -19.27 17.19 -2.83
C ARG A 119 -20.20 16.26 -3.59
N ILE A 120 -20.40 15.08 -3.03
CA ILE A 120 -21.19 13.99 -3.59
C ILE A 120 -22.08 13.41 -2.48
N THR A 121 -23.16 12.76 -2.88
CA THR A 121 -24.05 12.00 -1.99
C THR A 121 -23.35 10.75 -1.46
N GLU A 122 -23.91 10.16 -0.41
CA GLU A 122 -23.39 8.91 0.13
C GLU A 122 -23.51 7.74 -0.87
N SER A 123 -24.54 7.73 -1.72
CA SER A 123 -24.67 6.73 -2.79
C SER A 123 -23.58 6.90 -3.85
N GLU A 124 -23.32 8.12 -4.31
CA GLU A 124 -22.24 8.42 -5.26
C GLU A 124 -20.86 8.12 -4.65
N ALA A 125 -20.67 8.35 -3.34
CA ALA A 125 -19.43 7.99 -2.65
C ALA A 125 -19.19 6.47 -2.61
N ARG A 126 -20.26 5.68 -2.43
CA ARG A 126 -20.17 4.21 -2.50
C ARG A 126 -19.84 3.72 -3.90
N GLU A 127 -20.49 4.29 -4.92
CA GLU A 127 -20.21 4.01 -6.33
C GLU A 127 -18.74 4.32 -6.67
N LEU A 128 -18.26 5.51 -6.32
CA LEU A 128 -16.85 5.88 -6.51
C LEU A 128 -15.90 4.94 -5.74
N ALA A 129 -16.24 4.51 -4.53
CA ALA A 129 -15.42 3.56 -3.78
C ALA A 129 -15.34 2.16 -4.42
N GLU A 130 -16.36 1.76 -5.19
CA GLU A 130 -16.34 0.55 -6.02
C GLU A 130 -15.45 0.76 -7.24
N GLU A 131 -15.62 1.85 -7.98
CA GLU A 131 -14.79 2.18 -9.14
C GLU A 131 -13.29 2.23 -8.81
N LEU A 132 -12.95 2.84 -7.66
CA LEU A 132 -11.57 2.93 -7.20
C LEU A 132 -10.98 1.56 -6.82
N ARG A 133 -11.78 0.64 -6.26
CA ARG A 133 -11.37 -0.75 -6.01
C ARG A 133 -11.16 -1.50 -7.31
N ASP A 134 -12.11 -1.40 -8.24
CA ASP A 134 -12.02 -2.07 -9.54
C ASP A 134 -10.84 -1.55 -10.37
N LEU A 135 -10.52 -0.26 -10.27
CA LEU A 135 -9.31 0.31 -10.87
C LEU A 135 -8.06 -0.34 -10.29
N ARG A 136 -7.94 -0.41 -8.96
CA ARG A 136 -6.81 -1.03 -8.27
C ARG A 136 -6.65 -2.50 -8.66
N ASP A 137 -7.71 -3.30 -8.55
CA ASP A 137 -7.66 -4.75 -8.74
C ASP A 137 -7.29 -5.12 -10.18
N ARG A 138 -7.77 -4.34 -11.15
CA ARG A 138 -7.40 -4.48 -12.57
C ARG A 138 -5.90 -4.28 -12.82
N TRP A 139 -5.26 -3.34 -12.11
CA TRP A 139 -3.83 -3.10 -12.27
C TRP A 139 -2.97 -4.10 -11.49
N ILE A 140 -3.45 -4.58 -10.33
CA ILE A 140 -2.81 -5.70 -9.61
C ILE A 140 -2.77 -6.93 -10.52
N ALA A 141 -3.91 -7.33 -11.10
CA ALA A 141 -4.00 -8.51 -11.97
C ALA A 141 -3.08 -8.40 -13.21
N ARG A 142 -2.87 -7.19 -13.73
CA ARG A 142 -1.92 -6.96 -14.84
C ARG A 142 -0.45 -7.06 -14.43
N SER A 143 -0.14 -6.83 -13.16
CA SER A 143 1.24 -6.84 -12.67
C SER A 143 1.81 -8.25 -12.46
N ASP A 144 0.95 -9.26 -12.39
CA ASP A 144 1.35 -10.66 -12.18
C ASP A 144 1.96 -11.32 -13.43
N ASP A 145 1.83 -10.71 -14.62
CA ASP A 145 2.09 -11.37 -15.89
C ASP A 145 3.52 -11.22 -16.47
N GLU A 146 4.40 -10.36 -15.95
CA GLU A 146 5.73 -10.15 -16.59
C GLU A 146 6.90 -9.81 -15.64
N SER A 147 8.03 -10.48 -15.85
CA SER A 147 9.28 -10.32 -15.07
C SER A 147 10.14 -9.10 -15.46
N ALA A 148 9.60 -8.19 -16.29
CA ALA A 148 10.30 -7.02 -16.81
C ALA A 148 9.60 -5.68 -16.49
N LEU A 149 8.60 -5.68 -15.60
CA LEU A 149 7.84 -4.47 -15.28
C LEU A 149 8.56 -3.61 -14.24
N ASP A 150 8.60 -2.30 -14.50
CA ASP A 150 9.00 -1.30 -13.51
C ASP A 150 7.99 -1.29 -12.35
N ARG A 151 8.50 -1.12 -11.13
CA ARG A 151 7.66 -1.10 -9.92
C ARG A 151 7.16 0.31 -9.64
N TYR A 152 5.84 0.48 -9.66
CA TYR A 152 5.15 1.70 -9.23
C TYR A 152 4.45 1.47 -7.89
N GLN A 153 4.38 2.52 -7.07
CA GLN A 153 3.50 2.55 -5.89
C GLN A 153 2.25 3.37 -6.24
N LEU A 154 1.07 2.85 -5.88
CA LEU A 154 -0.22 3.50 -6.11
C LEU A 154 -1.03 3.45 -4.82
N ASP A 155 -1.30 4.63 -4.25
CA ASP A 155 -2.17 4.79 -3.09
C ASP A 155 -3.44 5.51 -3.52
N ILE A 156 -4.60 4.88 -3.30
CA ILE A 156 -5.93 5.43 -3.61
C ILE A 156 -6.74 5.45 -2.31
N ALA A 157 -7.30 6.60 -1.96
CA ALA A 157 -8.12 6.74 -0.77
C ALA A 157 -9.32 7.66 -1.02
N LEU A 158 -10.45 7.32 -0.41
CA LEU A 158 -11.65 8.13 -0.32
C LEU A 158 -12.09 8.13 1.14
N ALA A 159 -12.31 9.32 1.71
CA ALA A 159 -12.79 9.47 3.08
C ALA A 159 -13.77 10.64 3.15
N PRO A 160 -14.81 10.56 4.00
CA PRO A 160 -15.63 11.72 4.31
C PRO A 160 -14.76 12.76 5.02
N MET A 161 -14.89 14.01 4.60
CA MET A 161 -14.28 15.13 5.31
C MET A 161 -15.23 15.58 6.41
N PRO A 162 -14.72 15.96 7.60
CA PRO A 162 -15.54 16.67 8.57
C PRO A 162 -15.98 18.01 7.97
N ASP A 163 -17.21 18.43 8.31
CA ASP A 163 -17.74 19.76 7.98
C ASP A 163 -16.91 20.90 8.60
#